data_AF-A0A9D8Q1B3-F1
#
_entry.id   AF-A0A9D8Q1B3-F1
#
_cell.length_a   1.000
_cell.length_b   1.000
_cell.length_c   1.000
_cell.angle_alpha   90.00
_cell.angle_beta   90.00
_cell.angle_gamma   90.00
#
_symmetry.space_group_name_H-M   'P 1'
#
loop_
_entity.id
_entity.type
_entity.pdbx_description
1 polymer ?
#
loop_
_entity_poly.entity_id
_entity_poly.type
_entity_poly.pdbx_seq_one_letter_code
_entity_poly.pdbx_strand_id
1 'polypeptide(L)'
;FALCAMLEGGYEIYMVADASGGTSADAHKYAMDRMVQAGVVPVTWQQVLLEWQRDWARKETYDAVVGIAKEHSGAYGMGIDYAYTMVHGAPERVSHGETIGPRAAT
;
A
#
# COMPACT_ATOMS: atom_id res chain seq x y z
N PHE A 1 -24.92 -2.84 -8.80
CA PHE A 1 -24.31 -3.36 -7.56
C PHE A 1 -23.65 -2.25 -6.74
N ALA A 2 -22.54 -1.63 -7.14
CA ALA A 2 -21.95 -0.52 -6.36
C ALA A 2 -22.79 0.78 -6.35
N LEU A 3 -23.29 1.21 -7.51
CA LEU A 3 -24.11 2.43 -7.61
C LEU A 3 -25.46 2.31 -6.89
N CYS A 4 -26.09 1.12 -6.91
CA CYS A 4 -27.30 0.85 -6.14
C CYS A 4 -27.02 0.91 -4.63
N ALA A 5 -25.88 0.39 -4.17
CA ALA A 5 -25.50 0.46 -2.74
C ALA A 5 -25.35 1.91 -2.26
N MET A 6 -24.82 2.82 -3.08
CA MET A 6 -24.78 4.25 -2.74
C MET A 6 -26.17 4.88 -2.73
N LEU A 7 -26.92 4.71 -3.83
CA LEU A 7 -28.19 5.41 -4.05
C LEU A 7 -29.32 4.92 -3.15
N GLU A 8 -29.36 3.62 -2.89
CA GLU A 8 -30.45 2.98 -2.13
C GLU A 8 -30.02 2.65 -0.70
N GLY A 9 -28.75 2.32 -0.48
CA GLY A 9 -28.22 1.95 0.83
C GLY A 9 -27.64 3.10 1.65
N GLY A 10 -27.46 4.29 1.04
CA GLY A 10 -26.89 5.46 1.73
C GLY A 10 -25.42 5.28 2.15
N TYR A 11 -24.69 4.35 1.52
CA TYR A 11 -23.30 4.10 1.84
C TYR A 11 -22.36 5.08 1.12
N GLU A 12 -21.33 5.51 1.83
CA GLU A 12 -20.16 6.12 1.21
C GLU A 12 -19.24 5.02 0.67
N ILE A 13 -18.81 5.14 -0.59
CA ILE A 13 -17.94 4.16 -1.22
C ILE A 13 -16.55 4.76 -1.45
N TYR A 14 -15.55 4.06 -0.93
CA TYR A 14 -14.14 4.28 -1.20
C TYR A 14 -13.64 3.19 -2.14
N MET A 15 -13.27 3.56 -3.36
CA MET A 15 -12.87 2.63 -4.42
C MET A 15 -11.35 2.47 -4.45
N VAL A 16 -10.86 1.27 -4.11
CA VAL A 16 -9.43 0.95 -4.11
C VAL A 16 -8.95 0.73 -5.55
N ALA A 17 -8.49 1.79 -6.19
CA ALA A 17 -8.23 1.83 -7.62
C ALA A 17 -7.02 0.97 -8.04
N ASP A 18 -5.95 1.00 -7.26
CA ASP A 18 -4.71 0.25 -7.52
C ASP A 18 -4.80 -1.24 -7.21
N ALA A 19 -5.88 -1.67 -6.55
CA ALA A 19 -6.21 -3.08 -6.32
C ALA A 19 -7.38 -3.57 -7.19
N SER A 20 -7.80 -2.79 -8.20
CA SER A 20 -8.95 -3.09 -9.05
C SER A 20 -8.61 -2.97 -10.54
N GLY A 21 -9.11 -3.90 -11.35
CA GLY A 21 -8.83 -3.95 -12.79
C GLY A 21 -10.10 -3.93 -13.65
N GLY A 22 -9.96 -3.41 -14.87
CA GLY A 22 -10.96 -3.56 -15.94
C GLY A 22 -10.49 -4.58 -16.99
N THR A 23 -11.39 -5.00 -17.88
CA THR A 23 -11.04 -5.90 -19.00
C THR A 23 -10.09 -5.26 -20.03
N SER A 24 -10.00 -3.93 -20.03
CA SER A 24 -9.01 -3.13 -20.75
C SER A 24 -8.71 -1.84 -19.97
N ALA A 25 -7.63 -1.15 -20.35
CA ALA A 25 -7.27 0.15 -19.75
C ALA A 25 -8.40 1.19 -19.92
N ASP A 26 -9.01 1.26 -21.11
CA ASP A 26 -10.14 2.15 -21.37
C ASP A 26 -11.38 1.77 -20.54
N ALA A 27 -11.67 0.47 -20.42
CA ALA A 27 -12.80 0.00 -19.61
C ALA A 27 -12.61 0.37 -18.14
N HIS A 28 -11.41 0.20 -17.59
CA HIS A 28 -11.09 0.62 -16.22
C HIS A 28 -11.23 2.14 -16.06
N LYS A 29 -10.66 2.93 -16.98
CA LYS A 29 -10.73 4.38 -16.97
C LYS A 29 -12.17 4.90 -16.96
N TYR A 30 -13.00 4.46 -17.91
CA TYR A 30 -14.38 4.91 -18.00
C TYR A 30 -15.24 4.43 -16.82
N ALA A 31 -14.92 3.27 -16.23
CA ALA A 31 -15.56 2.81 -15.00
C ALA A 31 -15.24 3.75 -13.83
N MET A 32 -13.96 4.14 -13.66
CA MET A 32 -13.53 5.08 -12.62
C MET A 32 -14.16 6.47 -12.83
N ASP A 33 -14.17 7.00 -14.06
CA ASP A 33 -14.79 8.29 -14.37
C ASP A 33 -16.27 8.30 -13.95
N ARG A 34 -17.01 7.21 -14.24
CA ARG A 34 -18.41 7.06 -13.83
C ARG A 34 -18.58 6.97 -12.32
N MET A 35 -17.68 6.27 -11.62
CA MET A 35 -17.71 6.18 -10.16
C MET A 35 -17.53 7.56 -9.52
N VAL A 36 -16.55 8.34 -9.99
CA VAL A 36 -16.30 9.70 -9.49
C VAL A 36 -17.51 10.61 -9.74
N GLN A 37 -18.12 10.55 -10.93
CA GLN A 37 -19.35 11.30 -11.23
C GLN A 37 -20.52 10.96 -10.29
N ALA A 38 -20.56 9.72 -9.80
CA ALA A 38 -21.55 9.27 -8.84
C ALA A 38 -21.20 9.59 -7.37
N GLY A 39 -20.04 10.23 -7.11
CA GLY A 39 -19.60 10.62 -5.78
C GLY A 39 -18.76 9.57 -5.03
N VAL A 40 -18.26 8.54 -5.71
CA VAL A 40 -17.31 7.58 -5.12
C VAL A 40 -15.95 8.25 -4.92
N VAL A 41 -15.27 7.94 -3.82
CA VAL A 41 -13.92 8.44 -3.51
C VAL A 41 -12.86 7.43 -3.94
N PRO A 42 -12.04 7.70 -4.97
CA PRO A 42 -10.93 6.81 -5.33
C PRO A 42 -9.81 6.89 -4.28
N VAL A 43 -9.29 5.74 -3.88
CA VAL A 43 -8.17 5.59 -2.93
C VAL A 43 -7.21 4.51 -3.40
N THR A 44 -6.04 4.42 -2.75
CA THR A 44 -5.10 3.30 -2.90
C THR A 44 -5.18 2.36 -1.71
N TRP A 45 -4.77 1.11 -1.87
CA TRP A 45 -4.80 0.14 -0.77
C TRP A 45 -3.95 0.61 0.42
N GLN A 46 -2.82 1.26 0.12
CA GLN A 46 -1.91 1.79 1.14
C GLN A 46 -2.54 2.96 1.91
N GLN A 47 -3.30 3.82 1.24
CA GLN A 47 -4.05 4.88 1.91
C GLN A 47 -5.09 4.29 2.87
N VAL A 48 -5.85 3.28 2.45
CA VAL A 48 -6.82 2.59 3.32
C VAL A 48 -6.14 1.99 4.55
N LEU A 49 -5.02 1.28 4.36
CA LEU A 49 -4.25 0.70 5.46
C LEU A 49 -3.85 1.77 6.50
N LEU A 50 -3.33 2.90 6.02
CA LEU A 50 -2.84 3.98 6.87
C LEU A 50 -3.99 4.79 7.51
N GLU A 51 -5.13 4.91 6.86
CA GLU A 51 -6.35 5.51 7.45
C GLU A 51 -6.97 4.64 8.54
N TRP A 52 -6.76 3.32 8.50
CA TRP A 52 -7.11 2.42 9.61
C TRP A 52 -6.09 2.47 10.73
N GLN A 53 -4.79 2.43 10.41
CA GLN A 53 -3.73 2.55 11.43
C GLN A 53 -3.83 3.89 12.17
N ARG A 54 -3.95 5.01 11.44
CA ARG A 54 -3.96 6.43 11.87
C ARG A 54 -2.77 6.93 12.68
N ASP A 55 -2.30 6.15 13.63
CA ASP A 55 -1.31 6.55 14.64
C ASP A 55 -0.39 5.39 15.00
N TRP A 56 0.92 5.64 15.04
CA TRP A 56 1.96 4.66 15.41
C TRP A 56 2.08 4.42 16.92
N ALA A 57 1.35 5.18 17.74
CA ALA A 57 1.13 4.90 19.15
C ALA A 57 0.24 3.66 19.36
N ARG A 58 -0.58 3.27 18.36
CA ARG A 58 -1.41 2.05 18.42
C ARG A 58 -0.55 0.81 18.18
N LYS A 59 -0.05 0.24 19.28
CA LYS A 59 0.88 -0.90 19.24
C LYS A 59 0.22 -2.23 18.89
N GLU A 60 -1.06 -2.39 19.17
CA GLU A 60 -1.82 -3.62 18.90
C GLU A 60 -1.80 -4.04 17.42
N THR A 61 -1.82 -3.07 16.50
CA THR A 61 -1.84 -3.30 15.05
C THR A 61 -0.51 -2.95 14.37
N TYR A 62 0.46 -2.43 15.12
CA TYR A 62 1.71 -1.89 14.59
C TYR A 62 2.47 -2.94 13.77
N ASP A 63 2.78 -4.10 14.36
CA ASP A 63 3.59 -5.13 13.70
C ASP A 63 2.89 -5.71 12.47
N ALA A 64 1.57 -5.87 12.53
CA ALA A 64 0.78 -6.37 11.40
C ALA A 64 0.79 -5.38 10.22
N VAL A 65 0.53 -4.09 10.50
CA VAL A 65 0.53 -3.04 9.47
C VAL A 65 1.92 -2.85 8.86
N VAL A 66 2.95 -2.82 9.71
CA VAL A 66 4.34 -2.72 9.26
C VAL A 66 4.73 -3.95 8.43
N GLY A 67 4.33 -5.15 8.83
CA GLY A 67 4.56 -6.39 8.08
C GLY A 67 4.01 -6.32 6.65
N ILE A 68 2.73 -5.94 6.52
CA ILE A 68 2.07 -5.76 5.20
C ILE A 68 2.81 -4.72 4.37
N ALA A 69 3.18 -3.57 4.96
CA ALA A 69 3.88 -2.52 4.25
C ALA A 69 5.28 -2.96 3.77
N LYS A 70 6.03 -3.69 4.59
CA LYS A 70 7.36 -4.24 4.23
C LYS A 70 7.29 -5.23 3.07
N GLU A 71 6.20 -5.96 2.93
CA GLU A 71 6.02 -6.96 1.88
C GLU A 71 5.48 -6.37 0.57
N HIS A 72 4.52 -5.45 0.65
CA HIS A 72 3.73 -5.03 -0.52
C HIS A 72 3.86 -3.55 -0.89
N SER A 73 4.50 -2.71 -0.06
CA SER A 73 4.53 -1.24 -0.25
C SER A 73 5.80 -0.73 -0.94
N GLY A 74 6.54 -1.60 -1.62
CA GLY A 74 7.69 -1.23 -2.46
C GLY A 74 8.69 -0.32 -1.74
N ALA A 75 8.85 0.92 -2.23
CA ALA A 75 9.78 1.90 -1.66
C ALA A 75 9.49 2.26 -0.19
N TYR A 76 8.23 2.30 0.22
CA TYR A 76 7.88 2.55 1.62
C TYR A 76 8.29 1.37 2.51
N GLY A 77 8.07 0.14 2.03
CA GLY A 77 8.56 -1.07 2.69
C GLY A 77 10.10 -1.09 2.83
N MET A 78 10.82 -0.67 1.79
CA MET A 78 12.29 -0.51 1.85
C MET A 78 12.71 0.57 2.86
N GLY A 79 11.97 1.67 2.95
CA GLY A 79 12.23 2.72 3.94
C GLY A 79 12.08 2.22 5.37
N ILE A 80 11.11 1.35 5.63
CA ILE A 80 10.96 0.66 6.92
C ILE A 80 12.18 -0.23 7.19
N ASP A 81 12.58 -1.08 6.25
CA ASP A 81 13.77 -1.92 6.40
C ASP A 81 15.03 -1.09 6.69
N TYR A 82 15.22 0.00 5.95
CA TYR A 82 16.32 0.94 6.18
C TYR A 82 16.31 1.50 7.62
N ALA A 83 15.15 1.96 8.11
CA ALA A 83 15.04 2.51 9.46
C ALA A 83 15.36 1.44 10.52
N TYR A 84 14.84 0.23 10.37
CA TYR A 84 15.11 -0.87 11.30
C TYR A 84 16.60 -1.22 11.34
N THR A 85 17.25 -1.39 10.18
CA THR A 85 18.66 -1.79 10.12
C THR A 85 19.60 -0.65 10.51
N MET A 86 19.45 0.52 9.88
CA MET A 86 20.44 1.59 9.96
C MET A 86 20.22 2.54 11.13
N VAL A 87 18.96 2.72 11.58
CA VAL A 87 18.64 3.63 12.69
C VAL A 87 18.46 2.88 14.00
N HIS A 88 17.82 1.71 13.97
CA HIS A 88 17.56 0.91 15.17
C HIS A 88 18.53 -0.25 15.39
N GLY A 89 19.45 -0.52 14.45
CA GLY A 89 20.45 -1.58 14.58
C GLY A 89 19.87 -3.00 14.58
N ALA A 90 18.64 -3.17 14.08
CA ALA A 90 18.04 -4.50 13.92
C ALA A 90 18.73 -5.26 12.78
N PRO A 91 18.71 -6.61 12.80
CA PRO A 91 19.21 -7.40 11.69
C PRO A 91 18.48 -7.09 10.39
N GLU A 92 19.21 -7.14 9.27
CA GLU A 92 18.61 -7.08 7.95
C GLU A 92 17.62 -8.24 7.72
N ARG A 93 16.52 -7.97 7.01
CA ARG A 93 15.52 -9.00 6.68
C ARG A 93 16.00 -10.00 5.63
N VAL A 94 16.90 -9.57 4.75
CA VAL A 94 17.36 -10.35 3.60
C VAL A 94 18.66 -11.05 3.95
N SER A 95 18.78 -12.33 3.60
CA SER A 95 20.06 -13.03 3.67
C SER A 95 20.86 -12.74 2.40
N HIS A 96 22.07 -12.21 2.56
CA HIS A 96 23.01 -12.03 1.46
C HIS A 96 23.96 -13.24 1.36
N GLY A 97 24.39 -13.54 0.12
CA GLY A 97 25.47 -14.50 -0.12
C GLY A 97 26.83 -13.91 0.26
N GLU A 98 27.91 -14.57 -0.14
CA GLU A 98 29.27 -14.06 0.10
C GLU A 98 29.45 -12.66 -0.51
N THR A 99 29.73 -11.68 0.35
CA THR A 99 29.94 -10.29 -0.09
C THR A 99 31.37 -10.15 -0.59
N ILE A 100 31.53 -9.96 -1.90
CA ILE A 100 32.83 -9.66 -2.49
C ILE A 100 33.10 -8.16 -2.31
N GLY A 101 34.08 -7.83 -1.48
CA GLY A 101 34.53 -6.45 -1.31
C GLY A 101 35.06 -5.84 -2.62
N PRO A 102 35.16 -4.51 -2.71
CA PRO A 102 35.64 -3.84 -3.91
C PRO A 102 37.05 -4.32 -4.27
N ARG A 103 37.22 -4.86 -5.49
CA ARG A 103 38.55 -5.16 -6.04
C ARG A 103 39.12 -3.86 -6.58
N ALA A 104 40.20 -3.37 -5.97
CA ALA A 104 40.94 -2.25 -6.52
C ALA A 104 41.38 -2.58 -7.96
N ALA A 105 41.12 -1.68 -8.91
CA ALA A 105 41.63 -1.82 -10.26
C ALA A 105 43.16 -1.73 -10.19
N THR A 106 43.83 -2.82 -10.52
CA THR A 106 45.28 -2.87 -10.76
C THR A 106 45.60 -2.33 -12.14
#